data_AF-A0A2T3AQT6-F1
#
_entry.id   AF-A0A2T3AQT6-F1
#
_cell.length_a   1.000
_cell.length_b   1.000
_cell.length_c   1.000
_cell.angle_alpha   90.00
_cell.angle_beta   90.00
_cell.angle_gamma   90.00
#
_symmetry.space_group_name_H-M   'P 1'
#
loop_
_entity.id
_entity.type
_entity.pdbx_description
1 polymer ?
#
loop_
_entity_poly.entity_id
_entity_poly.type
_entity_poly.pdbx_seq_one_letter_code
_entity_poly.pdbx_strand_id
1 'polypeptide(L)'
;MSLKRKASTLPANDAKKAKADGSITSFFGIPKPVASAPKTISSTTEVNGTSIKQTTATEAPEWDKDAWVKKLSDEQKTLLALEIETMHESWLKVLRTEITSPGFLELKRFLQREAQAGKKIFPPSEDVYSWSRHTPFNTVKAVIIGQDPYHNVNQAHGLCFSVRPPTPAPPSLRNIYKCLQNDYPDFTPPPNNSGLLTPWADRGVLLLNTCLTVRAHEANSHANRGWEKFTQKIINLVAEKRTQGVVFLAWGTPAGKRVMSVDRKKHLVLQSVHPSPLSASRGWFDCGHFKKTNEWLVTRYGEGSEIDWNLGDKAAAAEA
;
A
#
# COMPACT_ATOMS: atom_id res chain seq x y z
N MET A 1 6.90 63.74 0.41
CA MET A 1 7.39 63.53 1.79
C MET A 1 7.97 62.12 1.88
N SER A 2 9.29 62.03 1.91
CA SER A 2 10.07 60.79 2.11
C SER A 2 9.75 60.12 3.44
N LEU A 3 9.93 58.79 3.52
CA LEU A 3 11.10 58.20 4.22
C LEU A 3 11.09 56.66 4.14
N LYS A 4 12.19 56.15 3.57
CA LYS A 4 12.67 54.76 3.56
C LYS A 4 13.00 54.29 4.98
N ARG A 5 12.85 53.00 5.28
CA ARG A 5 13.61 52.33 6.36
C ARG A 5 14.60 51.33 5.77
N LYS A 6 15.86 51.51 6.17
CA LYS A 6 17.07 50.76 5.85
C LYS A 6 17.15 49.46 6.66
N ALA A 7 17.82 48.48 6.06
CA ALA A 7 18.49 47.36 6.72
C ALA A 7 19.91 47.76 7.18
N SER A 8 20.41 47.09 8.22
CA SER A 8 21.84 46.95 8.61
C SER A 8 21.90 46.10 9.89
N THR A 9 22.34 44.83 9.89
CA THR A 9 23.71 44.23 9.87
C THR A 9 24.13 43.67 11.24
N LEU A 10 24.77 42.49 11.17
CA LEU A 10 25.35 41.64 12.21
C LEU A 10 26.46 42.32 13.04
N PRO A 11 26.93 41.64 14.09
CA PRO A 11 28.35 41.27 14.08
C PRO A 11 28.63 39.79 14.38
N ALA A 12 29.81 39.37 13.94
CA ALA A 12 30.44 38.06 14.04
C ALA A 12 31.43 37.97 15.23
N ASN A 13 31.98 36.75 15.40
CA ASN A 13 33.11 36.24 16.21
C ASN A 13 32.67 35.21 17.27
N ASP A 14 33.35 34.09 17.55
CA ASP A 14 34.75 33.70 17.33
C ASP A 14 34.91 32.18 17.15
N ALA A 15 35.98 31.78 16.46
CA ALA A 15 36.47 30.41 16.36
C ALA A 15 37.41 30.07 17.52
N LYS A 16 37.38 28.82 18.04
CA LYS A 16 38.59 28.12 18.56
C LYS A 16 38.40 26.62 18.82
N LYS A 17 39.31 25.87 18.15
CA LYS A 17 40.07 24.67 18.53
C LYS A 17 39.41 23.27 18.63
N ALA A 18 40.02 22.40 17.83
CA ALA A 18 40.01 20.95 17.85
C ALA A 18 40.79 20.34 19.05
N LYS A 19 40.42 19.11 19.42
CA LYS A 19 41.31 18.08 19.97
C LYS A 19 40.91 16.70 19.44
N ALA A 20 41.92 15.95 19.03
CA ALA A 20 41.88 14.57 18.60
C ALA A 20 42.23 13.62 19.78
N ASP A 21 42.13 12.33 19.48
CA ASP A 21 42.67 11.14 20.17
C ASP A 21 41.75 10.42 21.17
N GLY A 22 41.16 9.33 20.66
CA GLY A 22 40.51 8.26 21.42
C GLY A 22 40.55 6.96 20.61
N SER A 23 41.54 6.13 20.94
CA SER A 23 41.89 4.83 20.34
C SER A 23 40.71 3.85 20.19
N ILE A 24 40.55 3.24 19.01
CA ILE A 24 39.69 2.08 18.74
C ILE A 24 40.54 0.94 18.16
N THR A 25 41.22 0.20 19.03
CA THR A 25 41.88 -1.06 18.64
C THR A 25 41.70 -2.11 19.73
N SER A 26 40.65 -2.92 19.60
CA SER A 26 40.52 -4.29 20.10
C SER A 26 39.11 -4.78 19.77
N PHE A 27 38.90 -6.11 19.72
CA PHE A 27 37.66 -6.83 19.34
C PHE A 27 37.56 -7.33 17.89
N PHE A 28 38.62 -7.98 17.40
CA PHE A 28 38.47 -9.11 16.49
C PHE A 28 39.02 -10.37 17.17
N GLY A 29 38.14 -11.28 17.55
CA GLY A 29 38.46 -12.63 18.02
C GLY A 29 37.71 -13.64 17.17
N ILE A 30 38.46 -14.46 16.42
CA ILE A 30 37.99 -15.57 15.60
C ILE A 30 38.00 -16.84 16.47
N PRO A 31 36.91 -17.64 16.50
CA PRO A 31 37.03 -19.06 16.81
C PRO A 31 36.92 -19.95 15.56
N LYS A 32 37.85 -20.91 15.47
CA LYS A 32 38.01 -21.98 14.49
C LYS A 32 36.92 -23.08 14.60
N PRO A 33 36.77 -23.93 13.57
CA PRO A 33 35.64 -24.84 13.40
C PRO A 33 35.81 -26.15 14.20
N VAL A 34 34.71 -26.67 14.73
CA VAL A 34 34.65 -28.04 15.30
C VAL A 34 33.93 -28.94 14.31
N ALA A 35 34.67 -29.91 13.79
CA ALA A 35 34.18 -31.04 13.02
C ALA A 35 33.72 -32.16 13.97
N SER A 36 32.57 -32.76 13.69
CA SER A 36 32.21 -34.08 14.21
C SER A 36 31.53 -34.89 13.11
N ALA A 37 32.25 -35.90 12.63
CA ALA A 37 31.76 -36.91 11.70
C ALA A 37 31.01 -38.02 12.46
N PRO A 38 29.93 -38.58 11.89
CA PRO A 38 29.45 -39.90 12.28
C PRO A 38 29.95 -41.00 11.33
N LYS A 39 30.14 -42.16 11.94
CA LYS A 39 30.69 -43.39 11.40
C LYS A 39 29.88 -43.96 10.22
N THR A 40 30.62 -44.51 9.28
CA THR A 40 30.24 -45.41 8.20
C THR A 40 29.56 -46.69 8.71
N ILE A 41 28.39 -47.01 8.15
CA ILE A 41 27.94 -48.39 7.94
C ILE A 41 27.68 -48.50 6.44
N SER A 42 28.53 -49.29 5.77
CA SER A 42 28.31 -49.73 4.41
C SER A 42 27.21 -50.79 4.38
N SER A 43 26.24 -50.60 3.51
CA SER A 43 25.59 -51.70 2.80
C SER A 43 25.27 -51.22 1.40
N THR A 44 26.04 -51.75 0.45
CA THR A 44 25.91 -51.59 -0.98
C THR A 44 24.75 -52.43 -1.49
N THR A 45 23.82 -51.81 -2.21
CA THR A 45 23.19 -52.43 -3.39
C THR A 45 22.73 -51.30 -4.31
N GLU A 46 23.46 -51.13 -5.41
CA GLU A 46 23.05 -50.42 -6.62
C GLU A 46 21.92 -51.27 -7.28
N VAL A 47 20.94 -50.78 -8.04
CA VAL A 47 20.93 -49.69 -9.01
C VAL A 47 19.47 -49.24 -9.26
N ASN A 48 19.30 -47.94 -9.56
CA ASN A 48 18.26 -47.31 -10.39
C ASN A 48 16.78 -47.28 -9.95
N GLY A 49 16.38 -46.10 -9.46
CA GLY A 49 14.98 -45.66 -9.40
C GLY A 49 14.85 -44.36 -8.62
N THR A 50 14.96 -43.21 -9.30
CA THR A 50 14.88 -41.86 -8.74
C THR A 50 13.58 -41.67 -7.98
N SER A 51 13.64 -41.65 -6.64
CA SER A 51 12.49 -41.32 -5.79
C SER A 51 12.80 -40.04 -4.99
N ILE A 52 11.97 -39.03 -5.27
CA ILE A 52 12.04 -37.67 -4.77
C ILE A 52 11.79 -37.68 -3.26
N LYS A 53 12.78 -37.28 -2.45
CA LYS A 53 12.56 -36.94 -1.04
C LYS A 53 12.15 -35.47 -0.94
N GLN A 54 10.84 -35.23 -1.01
CA GLN A 54 10.23 -34.00 -0.54
C GLN A 54 10.34 -33.98 1.00
N THR A 55 11.26 -33.18 1.52
CA THR A 55 11.28 -32.80 2.92
C THR A 55 10.14 -31.80 3.13
N THR A 56 8.99 -32.30 3.59
CA THR A 56 7.88 -31.46 4.05
C THR A 56 8.34 -30.68 5.28
N ALA A 57 8.64 -29.40 5.08
CA ALA A 57 8.77 -28.45 6.17
C ALA A 57 7.41 -28.34 6.86
N THR A 58 7.37 -28.59 8.16
CA THR A 58 6.18 -28.48 9.00
C THR A 58 5.60 -27.07 8.89
N GLU A 59 4.52 -26.93 8.13
CA GLU A 59 3.81 -25.65 7.99
C GLU A 59 3.24 -25.24 9.36
N ALA A 60 3.50 -24.00 9.76
CA ALA A 60 2.89 -23.43 10.95
C ALA A 60 1.36 -23.51 10.83
N PRO A 61 0.62 -23.76 11.93
CA PRO A 61 -0.83 -23.92 11.87
C PRO A 61 -1.47 -22.69 11.21
N GLU A 62 -2.30 -22.95 10.20
CA GLU A 62 -3.10 -21.95 9.52
C GLU A 62 -3.98 -21.21 10.54
N TRP A 63 -4.16 -19.91 10.36
CA TRP A 63 -4.89 -19.11 11.35
C TRP A 63 -6.38 -19.34 11.17
N ASP A 64 -7.05 -19.84 12.22
CA ASP A 64 -8.49 -20.11 12.23
C ASP A 64 -9.28 -18.82 12.56
N LYS A 65 -10.02 -18.32 11.57
CA LYS A 65 -10.90 -17.15 11.67
C LYS A 65 -12.03 -17.37 12.70
N ASP A 66 -12.69 -18.52 12.68
CA ASP A 66 -13.85 -18.80 13.53
C ASP A 66 -13.44 -18.94 15.00
N ALA A 67 -12.32 -19.61 15.26
CA ALA A 67 -11.75 -19.68 16.60
C ALA A 67 -11.31 -18.31 17.12
N TRP A 68 -10.85 -17.40 16.25
CA TRP A 68 -10.56 -16.02 16.63
C TRP A 68 -11.84 -15.21 16.93
N VAL A 69 -12.88 -15.30 16.08
CA VAL A 69 -14.16 -14.60 16.30
C VAL A 69 -14.83 -15.05 17.60
N LYS A 70 -14.75 -16.33 17.95
CA LYS A 70 -15.28 -16.87 19.22
C LYS A 70 -14.64 -16.26 20.47
N LYS A 71 -13.41 -15.73 20.36
CA LYS A 71 -12.69 -15.09 21.47
C LYS A 71 -13.04 -13.61 21.65
N LEU A 72 -13.72 -13.00 20.69
CA LEU A 72 -14.12 -11.59 20.76
C LEU A 72 -15.26 -11.42 21.76
N SER A 73 -15.30 -10.27 22.43
CA SER A 73 -16.48 -9.87 23.21
C SER A 73 -17.67 -9.59 22.29
N ASP A 74 -18.89 -9.58 22.83
CA ASP A 74 -20.08 -9.32 22.00
C ASP A 74 -20.10 -7.89 21.45
N GLU A 75 -19.55 -6.92 22.20
CA GLU A 75 -19.32 -5.56 21.69
C GLU A 75 -18.35 -5.58 20.51
N GLN A 76 -17.23 -6.30 20.61
CA GLN A 76 -16.26 -6.40 19.52
C GLN A 76 -16.84 -7.09 18.30
N LYS A 77 -17.61 -8.17 18.45
CA LYS A 77 -18.30 -8.82 17.32
C LYS A 77 -19.25 -7.86 16.62
N THR A 78 -19.99 -7.07 17.39
CA THR A 78 -20.92 -6.07 16.85
C THR A 78 -20.17 -4.96 16.11
N LEU A 79 -19.15 -4.38 16.75
CA LEU A 79 -18.38 -3.29 16.15
C LEU A 79 -17.55 -3.73 14.94
N LEU A 80 -17.09 -4.98 14.89
CA LEU A 80 -16.22 -5.52 13.84
C LEU A 80 -16.94 -6.39 12.81
N ALA A 81 -18.28 -6.42 12.81
CA ALA A 81 -19.06 -7.28 11.92
C ALA A 81 -18.67 -7.10 10.44
N LEU A 82 -18.53 -5.84 10.01
CA LEU A 82 -18.18 -5.51 8.63
C LEU A 82 -16.79 -6.02 8.23
N GLU A 83 -15.79 -5.86 9.11
CA GLU A 83 -14.43 -6.35 8.91
C GLU A 83 -14.41 -7.88 8.83
N ILE A 84 -15.13 -8.55 9.75
CA ILE A 84 -15.22 -10.01 9.81
C ILE A 84 -15.87 -10.57 8.54
N GLU A 85 -16.90 -9.91 8.03
CA GLU A 85 -17.66 -10.38 6.86
C GLU A 85 -16.96 -10.07 5.54
N THR A 86 -16.41 -8.86 5.39
CA THR A 86 -16.06 -8.32 4.06
C THR A 86 -14.56 -8.09 3.83
N MET A 87 -13.71 -8.11 4.87
CA MET A 87 -12.27 -8.00 4.70
C MET A 87 -11.69 -9.36 4.26
N HIS A 88 -10.82 -9.36 3.27
CA HIS A 88 -10.19 -10.60 2.82
C HIS A 88 -9.39 -11.25 3.96
N GLU A 89 -9.48 -12.58 4.06
CA GLU A 89 -8.98 -13.33 5.21
C GLU A 89 -7.48 -13.15 5.45
N SER A 90 -6.68 -13.06 4.38
CA SER A 90 -5.24 -12.79 4.47
C SER A 90 -4.93 -11.47 5.17
N TRP A 91 -5.79 -10.45 5.00
CA TRP A 91 -5.66 -9.15 5.63
C TRP A 91 -6.20 -9.18 7.05
N LEU A 92 -7.36 -9.80 7.25
CA LEU A 92 -7.96 -9.97 8.57
C LEU A 92 -6.97 -10.67 9.52
N LYS A 93 -6.28 -11.71 9.03
CA LYS A 93 -5.22 -12.42 9.75
C LYS A 93 -4.15 -11.45 10.27
N VAL A 94 -3.60 -10.58 9.43
CA VAL A 94 -2.48 -9.70 9.83
C VAL A 94 -2.92 -8.43 10.56
N LEU A 95 -4.18 -8.02 10.40
CA LEU A 95 -4.76 -6.82 11.01
C LEU A 95 -5.54 -7.09 12.30
N ARG A 96 -5.81 -8.36 12.65
CA ARG A 96 -6.63 -8.76 13.80
C ARG A 96 -6.31 -8.02 15.10
N THR A 97 -5.03 -7.76 15.38
CA THR A 97 -4.60 -7.05 16.60
C THR A 97 -4.88 -5.54 16.52
N GLU A 98 -4.76 -4.94 15.33
CA GLU A 98 -5.04 -3.52 15.12
C GLU A 98 -6.55 -3.25 15.20
N ILE A 99 -7.38 -4.09 14.56
CA ILE A 99 -8.83 -3.89 14.55
C ILE A 99 -9.47 -4.13 15.93
N THR A 100 -8.83 -4.91 16.81
CA THR A 100 -9.25 -5.04 18.21
C THR A 100 -8.67 -3.96 19.13
N SER A 101 -7.85 -3.04 18.61
CA SER A 101 -7.24 -2.00 19.44
C SER A 101 -8.29 -0.97 19.92
N PRO A 102 -8.10 -0.34 21.09
CA PRO A 102 -9.03 0.68 21.57
C PRO A 102 -9.27 1.82 20.58
N GLY A 103 -8.23 2.22 19.84
CA GLY A 103 -8.34 3.29 18.84
C GLY A 103 -9.19 2.92 17.64
N PHE A 104 -9.09 1.68 17.15
CA PHE A 104 -9.93 1.23 16.05
C PHE A 104 -11.38 1.02 16.51
N LEU A 105 -11.61 0.48 17.70
CA LEU A 105 -12.96 0.33 18.25
C LEU A 105 -13.63 1.69 18.45
N GLU A 106 -12.90 2.74 18.85
CA GLU A 106 -13.45 4.10 18.92
C GLU A 106 -13.85 4.66 17.55
N LEU A 107 -13.04 4.40 16.51
CA LEU A 107 -13.42 4.71 15.13
C LEU A 107 -14.73 4.01 14.75
N LYS A 108 -14.91 2.73 15.10
CA LYS A 108 -16.14 1.98 14.81
C LYS A 108 -17.36 2.56 15.54
N ARG A 109 -17.21 2.96 16.81
CA ARG A 109 -18.27 3.66 17.56
C ARG A 109 -18.62 5.01 16.96
N PHE A 110 -17.63 5.75 16.46
CA PHE A 110 -17.87 6.99 15.70
C PHE A 110 -18.72 6.72 14.46
N LEU A 111 -18.34 5.75 13.62
CA LEU A 111 -19.09 5.42 12.40
C LEU A 111 -20.51 4.89 12.69
N GLN A 112 -20.68 4.15 13.78
CA GLN A 112 -22.00 3.70 14.22
C GLN A 112 -22.90 4.89 14.60
N ARG A 113 -22.37 5.88 15.33
CA ARG A 113 -23.09 7.12 15.64
C ARG A 113 -23.46 7.90 14.39
N GLU A 114 -22.58 7.97 13.40
CA GLU A 114 -22.86 8.60 12.11
C GLU A 114 -24.04 7.94 11.39
N ALA A 115 -24.04 6.61 11.34
CA ALA A 115 -25.13 5.84 10.74
C ALA A 115 -26.45 6.02 11.51
N GLN A 116 -26.43 5.97 12.84
CA GLN A 116 -27.59 6.20 13.71
C GLN A 116 -28.16 7.62 13.57
N ALA A 117 -27.30 8.61 13.29
CA ALA A 117 -27.70 9.98 13.01
C ALA A 117 -28.24 10.19 11.58
N GLY A 118 -28.42 9.11 10.80
CA GLY A 118 -28.96 9.17 9.44
C GLY A 118 -28.01 9.78 8.41
N LYS A 119 -26.70 9.85 8.70
CA LYS A 119 -25.72 10.40 7.75
C LYS A 119 -25.51 9.42 6.60
N LYS A 120 -25.59 9.94 5.37
CA LYS A 120 -25.20 9.17 4.17
C LYS A 120 -23.69 9.13 4.08
N ILE A 121 -23.11 7.94 4.14
CA ILE A 121 -21.66 7.69 4.12
C ILE A 121 -21.30 6.95 2.84
N PHE A 122 -20.16 7.31 2.25
CA PHE A 122 -19.54 6.63 1.13
C PHE A 122 -18.18 6.04 1.52
N PRO A 123 -17.75 4.95 0.87
CA PRO A 123 -18.54 4.12 -0.05
C PRO A 123 -19.69 3.38 0.69
N PRO A 124 -20.59 2.66 0.00
CA PRO A 124 -21.46 1.67 0.65
C PRO A 124 -20.66 0.77 1.60
N SER A 125 -21.28 0.31 2.69
CA SER A 125 -20.58 -0.40 3.78
C SER A 125 -19.77 -1.59 3.29
N GLU A 126 -20.36 -2.41 2.43
CA GLU A 126 -19.78 -3.60 1.81
C GLU A 126 -18.52 -3.30 0.99
N ASP A 127 -18.41 -2.07 0.48
CA ASP A 127 -17.31 -1.61 -0.35
C ASP A 127 -16.15 -0.99 0.46
N VAL A 128 -16.31 -0.71 1.77
CA VAL A 128 -15.25 -0.08 2.60
C VAL A 128 -13.94 -0.88 2.56
N TYR A 129 -14.04 -2.21 2.48
CA TYR A 129 -12.89 -3.13 2.46
C TYR A 129 -12.60 -3.74 1.08
N SER A 130 -13.16 -3.21 -0.01
CA SER A 130 -12.92 -3.70 -1.38
C SER A 130 -11.43 -3.81 -1.74
N TRP A 131 -10.60 -2.86 -1.30
CA TRP A 131 -9.14 -2.88 -1.49
C TRP A 131 -8.50 -4.18 -1.00
N SER A 132 -9.03 -4.77 0.08
CA SER A 132 -8.47 -6.00 0.67
C SER A 132 -8.84 -7.24 -0.13
N ARG A 133 -10.03 -7.23 -0.75
CA ARG A 133 -10.58 -8.34 -1.54
C ARG A 133 -9.98 -8.40 -2.93
N HIS A 134 -9.83 -7.24 -3.58
CA HIS A 134 -9.18 -7.16 -4.89
C HIS A 134 -7.67 -7.39 -4.80
N THR A 135 -7.03 -6.97 -3.71
CA THR A 135 -5.60 -7.18 -3.52
C THR A 135 -5.32 -7.92 -2.23
N PRO A 136 -5.45 -9.27 -2.19
CA PRO A 136 -5.05 -10.07 -1.06
C PRO A 136 -3.61 -9.77 -0.60
N PHE A 137 -3.33 -9.93 0.69
CA PHE A 137 -2.08 -9.48 1.31
C PHE A 137 -0.82 -10.02 0.61
N ASN A 138 -0.88 -11.29 0.19
CA ASN A 138 0.24 -11.99 -0.41
C ASN A 138 0.45 -11.65 -1.90
N THR A 139 -0.51 -11.00 -2.56
CA THR A 139 -0.46 -10.64 -3.98
C THR A 139 -0.04 -9.19 -4.19
N VAL A 140 0.13 -8.40 -3.12
CA VAL A 140 0.58 -7.00 -3.21
C VAL A 140 1.94 -6.92 -3.90
N LYS A 141 1.95 -6.24 -5.06
CA LYS A 141 3.13 -5.86 -5.86
C LYS A 141 3.43 -4.36 -5.74
N ALA A 142 2.37 -3.54 -5.74
CA ALA A 142 2.46 -2.09 -5.61
C ALA A 142 1.40 -1.53 -4.67
N VAL A 143 1.64 -0.35 -4.11
CA VAL A 143 0.71 0.38 -3.24
C VAL A 143 0.57 1.80 -3.76
N ILE A 144 -0.66 2.22 -4.07
CA ILE A 144 -0.99 3.60 -4.44
C ILE A 144 -1.83 4.22 -3.32
N ILE A 145 -1.40 5.39 -2.83
CA ILE A 145 -2.01 6.04 -1.67
C ILE A 145 -2.87 7.22 -2.12
N GLY A 146 -4.17 7.12 -1.89
CA GLY A 146 -5.13 8.23 -2.00
C GLY A 146 -5.37 8.93 -0.67
N GLN A 147 -6.02 10.09 -0.69
CA GLN A 147 -6.38 10.83 0.52
C GLN A 147 -7.71 10.30 1.09
N ASP A 148 -8.81 10.66 0.43
CA ASP A 148 -10.17 10.33 0.83
C ASP A 148 -10.94 9.67 -0.31
N PRO A 149 -12.03 8.94 -0.02
CA PRO A 149 -12.94 8.48 -1.04
C PRO A 149 -13.62 9.67 -1.74
N TYR A 150 -14.05 9.47 -2.99
CA TYR A 150 -14.96 10.41 -3.63
C TYR A 150 -16.26 10.53 -2.84
N HIS A 151 -16.74 11.76 -2.65
CA HIS A 151 -17.87 12.06 -1.77
C HIS A 151 -19.20 12.26 -2.49
N ASN A 152 -19.29 12.09 -3.82
CA ASN A 152 -20.57 12.14 -4.52
C ASN A 152 -21.15 10.74 -4.74
N VAL A 153 -22.45 10.73 -5.02
CA VAL A 153 -23.22 9.51 -5.32
C VAL A 153 -22.60 8.75 -6.49
N ASN A 154 -22.54 7.42 -6.38
CA ASN A 154 -22.04 6.50 -7.42
C ASN A 154 -20.58 6.73 -7.84
N GLN A 155 -19.73 7.24 -6.94
CA GLN A 155 -18.30 7.42 -7.19
C GLN A 155 -17.45 6.41 -6.41
N ALA A 156 -17.38 6.55 -5.08
CA ALA A 156 -16.50 5.71 -4.26
C ALA A 156 -17.00 4.26 -4.16
N HIS A 157 -16.06 3.32 -4.28
CA HIS A 157 -16.29 1.88 -4.13
C HIS A 157 -15.15 1.15 -3.42
N GLY A 158 -14.42 1.87 -2.56
CA GLY A 158 -13.36 1.31 -1.71
C GLY A 158 -11.97 1.27 -2.31
N LEU A 159 -11.77 1.74 -3.55
CA LEU A 159 -10.46 1.83 -4.22
C LEU A 159 -10.10 3.30 -4.47
N CYS A 160 -8.89 3.71 -4.10
CA CYS A 160 -8.44 5.09 -4.35
C CYS A 160 -8.37 5.41 -5.85
N PHE A 161 -8.67 6.66 -6.23
CA PHE A 161 -8.77 7.16 -7.60
C PHE A 161 -9.82 6.51 -8.51
N SER A 162 -10.40 5.37 -8.14
CA SER A 162 -11.35 4.65 -8.98
C SER A 162 -12.80 5.08 -8.76
N VAL A 163 -13.59 5.06 -9.84
CA VAL A 163 -15.04 5.25 -9.83
C VAL A 163 -15.75 4.14 -10.61
N ARG A 164 -16.97 3.80 -10.20
CA ARG A 164 -17.80 2.81 -10.93
C ARG A 164 -18.46 3.44 -12.17
N PRO A 165 -18.66 2.67 -13.25
CA PRO A 165 -19.57 3.07 -14.32
C PRO A 165 -20.98 3.41 -13.74
N PRO A 166 -21.71 4.37 -14.33
CA PRO A 166 -21.37 5.13 -15.53
C PRO A 166 -20.54 6.40 -15.25
N THR A 167 -20.03 6.58 -14.02
CA THR A 167 -19.28 7.80 -13.66
C THR A 167 -17.98 7.88 -14.47
N PRO A 168 -17.76 8.97 -15.24
CA PRO A 168 -16.53 9.14 -16.00
C PRO A 168 -15.33 9.39 -15.08
N ALA A 169 -14.14 9.08 -15.57
CA ALA A 169 -12.88 9.31 -14.88
C ALA A 169 -12.77 10.77 -14.39
N PRO A 170 -12.60 11.00 -13.06
CA PRO A 170 -12.43 12.34 -12.52
C PRO A 170 -11.14 13.02 -13.03
N PRO A 171 -10.99 14.35 -12.88
CA PRO A 171 -9.85 15.08 -13.44
C PRO A 171 -8.48 14.52 -13.06
N SER A 172 -8.30 14.08 -11.81
CA SER A 172 -7.05 13.43 -11.36
C SER A 172 -6.80 12.11 -12.09
N LEU A 173 -7.82 11.29 -12.30
CA LEU A 173 -7.69 10.01 -13.01
C LEU A 173 -7.41 10.21 -14.50
N ARG A 174 -8.01 11.22 -15.13
CA ARG A 174 -7.66 11.60 -16.50
C ARG A 174 -6.19 12.01 -16.64
N ASN A 175 -5.64 12.69 -15.64
CA ASN A 175 -4.21 13.01 -15.63
C ASN A 175 -3.33 11.78 -15.37
N ILE A 176 -3.82 10.81 -14.58
CA ILE A 176 -3.17 9.50 -14.45
C ILE A 176 -3.08 8.80 -15.82
N TYR A 177 -4.16 8.78 -16.60
CA TYR A 177 -4.14 8.21 -17.95
C TYR A 177 -3.16 8.91 -18.90
N LYS A 178 -3.06 10.24 -18.82
CA LYS A 178 -2.07 11.00 -19.61
C LYS A 178 -0.63 10.63 -19.23
N CYS A 179 -0.32 10.52 -17.94
CA CYS A 179 1.00 10.08 -17.49
C CYS A 179 1.29 8.64 -17.92
N LEU A 180 0.28 7.76 -17.86
CA LEU A 180 0.44 6.38 -18.30
C LEU A 180 0.69 6.28 -19.82
N GLN A 181 0.04 7.13 -20.62
CA GLN A 181 0.29 7.24 -22.06
C GLN A 181 1.69 7.77 -22.38
N ASN A 182 2.23 8.68 -21.57
CA ASN A 182 3.61 9.13 -21.71
C ASN A 182 4.62 8.00 -21.39
N ASP A 183 4.30 7.15 -20.40
CA ASP A 183 5.12 5.97 -20.05
C ASP A 183 5.02 4.86 -21.11
N TYR A 184 3.83 4.67 -21.68
CA TYR A 184 3.50 3.65 -22.68
C TYR A 184 2.69 4.28 -23.83
N PRO A 185 3.35 4.69 -24.94
CA PRO A 185 2.67 5.39 -26.05
C PRO A 185 1.50 4.63 -26.67
N ASP A 186 1.54 3.29 -26.63
CA ASP A 186 0.48 2.41 -27.14
C ASP A 186 -0.71 2.27 -26.17
N PHE A 187 -0.63 2.84 -24.96
CA PHE A 187 -1.76 2.85 -24.02
C PHE A 187 -2.88 3.75 -24.54
N THR A 188 -4.07 3.18 -24.63
CA THR A 188 -5.30 3.92 -24.89
C THR A 188 -6.16 3.97 -23.63
N PRO A 189 -6.66 5.16 -23.24
CA PRO A 189 -7.66 5.26 -22.16
C PRO A 189 -8.87 4.36 -22.42
N PRO A 190 -9.52 3.82 -21.37
CA PRO A 190 -10.65 2.91 -21.55
C PRO A 190 -11.84 3.59 -22.24
N PRO A 191 -12.69 2.82 -22.95
CA PRO A 191 -13.90 3.33 -23.59
C PRO A 191 -14.80 4.13 -22.63
N ASN A 192 -15.57 5.06 -23.18
CA ASN A 192 -16.49 5.93 -22.43
C ASN A 192 -15.83 6.73 -21.30
N ASN A 193 -14.51 6.90 -21.34
CA ASN A 193 -13.73 7.52 -20.26
C ASN A 193 -14.03 6.86 -18.90
N SER A 194 -14.15 5.53 -18.88
CA SER A 194 -14.35 4.75 -17.65
C SER A 194 -13.27 5.08 -16.61
N GLY A 195 -13.66 5.12 -15.34
CA GLY A 195 -12.73 5.32 -14.22
C GLY A 195 -12.53 4.08 -13.33
N LEU A 196 -12.90 2.90 -13.82
CA LEU A 196 -12.82 1.67 -13.06
C LEU A 196 -11.38 1.11 -13.06
N LEU A 197 -10.78 0.99 -11.87
CA LEU A 197 -9.40 0.52 -11.67
C LEU A 197 -9.34 -0.84 -10.98
N THR A 198 -10.47 -1.53 -10.84
CA THR A 198 -10.54 -2.91 -10.35
C THR A 198 -9.52 -3.83 -11.05
N PRO A 199 -9.32 -3.77 -12.39
CA PRO A 199 -8.30 -4.59 -13.04
C PRO A 199 -6.89 -4.38 -12.50
N TRP A 200 -6.51 -3.16 -12.10
CA TRP A 200 -5.20 -2.93 -11.47
C TRP A 200 -5.13 -3.56 -10.09
N ALA A 201 -6.20 -3.44 -9.30
CA ALA A 201 -6.26 -4.00 -7.97
C ALA A 201 -6.12 -5.52 -7.97
N ASP A 202 -6.83 -6.19 -8.88
CA ASP A 202 -6.76 -7.65 -9.08
C ASP A 202 -5.37 -8.12 -9.56
N ARG A 203 -4.61 -7.22 -10.20
CA ARG A 203 -3.22 -7.47 -10.66
C ARG A 203 -2.16 -7.14 -9.61
N GLY A 204 -2.56 -6.94 -8.35
CA GLY A 204 -1.63 -6.76 -7.23
C GLY A 204 -1.36 -5.30 -6.84
N VAL A 205 -2.16 -4.34 -7.32
CA VAL A 205 -2.04 -2.93 -6.96
C VAL A 205 -2.98 -2.59 -5.80
N LEU A 206 -2.42 -2.45 -4.59
CA LEU A 206 -3.19 -2.02 -3.44
C LEU A 206 -3.57 -0.53 -3.56
N LEU A 207 -4.82 -0.27 -3.96
CA LEU A 207 -5.41 1.07 -4.11
C LEU A 207 -6.04 1.55 -2.79
N LEU A 208 -5.22 2.15 -1.92
CA LEU A 208 -5.61 2.46 -0.53
C LEU A 208 -5.80 3.97 -0.31
N ASN A 209 -6.97 4.39 0.17
CA ASN A 209 -7.15 5.75 0.70
C ASN A 209 -6.63 5.85 2.14
N THR A 210 -6.16 7.03 2.57
CA THR A 210 -5.80 7.26 3.98
C THR A 210 -7.02 7.30 4.90
N CYS A 211 -8.14 7.82 4.42
CA CYS A 211 -9.45 7.68 5.05
C CYS A 211 -10.32 6.72 4.22
N LEU A 212 -11.01 5.77 4.86
CA LEU A 212 -11.79 4.76 4.11
C LEU A 212 -13.26 5.10 3.95
N THR A 213 -13.75 6.16 4.60
CA THR A 213 -15.14 6.60 4.51
C THR A 213 -15.24 8.12 4.50
N VAL A 214 -16.33 8.65 3.97
CA VAL A 214 -16.62 10.09 3.91
C VAL A 214 -18.13 10.29 3.90
N ARG A 215 -18.64 11.40 4.42
CA ARG A 215 -20.04 11.76 4.26
C ARG A 215 -20.31 12.22 2.84
N ALA A 216 -21.53 11.99 2.37
CA ALA A 216 -21.98 12.50 1.09
C ALA A 216 -21.80 14.02 1.02
N HIS A 217 -21.11 14.49 -0.02
CA HIS A 217 -20.85 15.89 -0.34
C HIS A 217 -20.00 16.68 0.67
N GLU A 218 -19.41 16.02 1.68
CA GLU A 218 -18.55 16.65 2.69
C GLU A 218 -17.14 16.03 2.67
N ALA A 219 -16.26 16.53 1.80
CA ALA A 219 -14.87 16.08 1.73
C ALA A 219 -14.16 16.19 3.11
N ASN A 220 -13.34 15.21 3.48
CA ASN A 220 -12.62 15.15 4.76
C ASN A 220 -13.51 15.09 6.02
N SER A 221 -14.81 14.78 5.91
CA SER A 221 -15.72 14.73 7.07
C SER A 221 -15.31 13.70 8.14
N HIS A 222 -14.59 12.65 7.75
CA HIS A 222 -14.10 11.59 8.66
C HIS A 222 -12.58 11.66 8.90
N ALA A 223 -11.93 12.74 8.46
CA ALA A 223 -10.52 12.95 8.75
C ALA A 223 -10.27 13.05 10.27
N ASN A 224 -9.13 12.54 10.71
CA ASN A 224 -8.69 12.46 12.10
C ASN A 224 -9.64 11.67 13.02
N ARG A 225 -10.47 10.78 12.47
CA ARG A 225 -11.37 9.90 13.24
C ARG A 225 -10.79 8.51 13.50
N GLY A 226 -9.59 8.22 13.00
CA GLY A 226 -8.84 7.00 13.30
C GLY A 226 -8.46 6.18 12.07
N TRP A 227 -9.07 6.45 10.90
CA TRP A 227 -8.74 5.74 9.66
C TRP A 227 -7.28 5.89 9.29
N GLU A 228 -6.69 7.07 9.48
CA GLU A 228 -5.30 7.35 9.13
C GLU A 228 -4.31 6.51 9.92
N LYS A 229 -4.65 6.16 11.16
CA LYS A 229 -3.83 5.28 11.99
C LYS A 229 -3.92 3.84 11.47
N PHE A 230 -5.14 3.40 11.16
CA PHE A 230 -5.39 2.06 10.61
C PHE A 230 -4.72 1.87 9.24
N THR A 231 -4.87 2.82 8.32
CA THR A 231 -4.27 2.73 6.98
C THR A 231 -2.75 2.89 7.02
N GLN A 232 -2.21 3.66 7.97
CA GLN A 232 -0.77 3.64 8.24
C GLN A 232 -0.31 2.25 8.71
N LYS A 233 -1.08 1.55 9.56
CA LYS A 233 -0.74 0.19 9.98
C LYS A 233 -0.72 -0.78 8.79
N ILE A 234 -1.64 -0.63 7.84
CA ILE A 234 -1.64 -1.40 6.58
C ILE A 234 -0.32 -1.18 5.81
N ILE A 235 0.06 0.07 5.58
CA ILE A 235 1.33 0.43 4.88
C ILE A 235 2.54 -0.18 5.60
N ASN A 236 2.57 -0.06 6.94
CA ASN A 236 3.65 -0.59 7.75
C ASN A 236 3.71 -2.13 7.67
N LEU A 237 2.57 -2.83 7.70
CA LEU A 237 2.52 -4.29 7.57
C LEU A 237 3.00 -4.76 6.20
N VAL A 238 2.63 -4.05 5.14
CA VAL A 238 3.16 -4.33 3.79
C VAL A 238 4.68 -4.18 3.78
N ALA A 239 5.21 -3.06 4.29
CA ALA A 239 6.66 -2.82 4.35
C ALA A 239 7.40 -3.85 5.22
N GLU A 240 6.79 -4.27 6.33
CA GLU A 240 7.39 -5.22 7.27
C GLU A 240 7.40 -6.65 6.70
N LYS A 241 6.27 -7.13 6.20
CA LYS A 241 6.06 -8.55 5.87
C LYS A 241 6.32 -8.90 4.41
N ARG A 242 6.25 -7.95 3.47
CA ARG A 242 6.60 -8.20 2.07
C ARG A 242 8.11 -8.13 1.89
N THR A 243 8.80 -9.14 2.39
CA THR A 243 10.27 -9.18 2.51
C THR A 243 11.01 -9.11 1.17
N GLN A 244 10.40 -9.60 0.10
CA GLN A 244 10.93 -9.51 -1.26
C GLN A 244 10.85 -8.08 -1.84
N GLY A 245 10.08 -7.19 -1.21
CA GLY A 245 9.93 -5.79 -1.59
C GLY A 245 8.65 -5.53 -2.39
N VAL A 246 8.20 -4.28 -2.39
CA VAL A 246 7.04 -3.81 -3.16
C VAL A 246 7.31 -2.38 -3.61
N VAL A 247 6.51 -1.88 -4.56
CA VAL A 247 6.58 -0.49 -5.00
C VAL A 247 5.55 0.37 -4.26
N PHE A 248 5.98 1.44 -3.61
CA PHE A 248 5.10 2.46 -3.02
C PHE A 248 5.05 3.70 -3.92
N LEU A 249 3.87 4.01 -4.44
CA LEU A 249 3.58 5.20 -5.22
C LEU A 249 2.85 6.23 -4.34
N ALA A 250 3.56 7.29 -3.99
CA ALA A 250 3.06 8.33 -3.09
C ALA A 250 2.98 9.68 -3.80
N TRP A 251 1.77 10.06 -4.18
CA TRP A 251 1.51 11.25 -5.01
C TRP A 251 0.99 12.42 -4.17
N GLY A 252 1.76 13.50 -4.13
CA GLY A 252 1.52 14.66 -3.28
C GLY A 252 2.07 14.52 -1.87
N THR A 253 2.21 15.67 -1.19
CA THR A 253 2.78 15.77 0.15
C THR A 253 2.10 14.86 1.19
N PRO A 254 0.75 14.75 1.24
CA PRO A 254 0.10 13.89 2.24
C PRO A 254 0.50 12.41 2.09
N ALA A 255 0.47 11.86 0.88
CA ALA A 255 0.89 10.49 0.61
C ALA A 255 2.39 10.30 0.87
N GLY A 256 3.22 11.30 0.48
CA GLY A 256 4.67 11.25 0.69
C GLY A 256 5.08 11.10 2.16
N LYS A 257 4.35 11.75 3.07
CA LYS A 257 4.59 11.62 4.52
C LYS A 257 4.34 10.20 5.05
N ARG A 258 3.44 9.43 4.42
CA ARG A 258 3.06 8.06 4.86
C ARG A 258 4.13 7.00 4.58
N VAL A 259 5.04 7.30 3.65
CA VAL A 259 6.08 6.36 3.19
C VAL A 259 7.48 6.75 3.64
N MET A 260 7.63 7.76 4.51
CA MET A 260 8.95 8.24 4.97
C MET A 260 9.76 7.18 5.71
N SER A 261 9.09 6.29 6.46
CA SER A 261 9.73 5.22 7.22
C SER A 261 9.93 3.93 6.43
N VAL A 262 9.53 3.89 5.15
CA VAL A 262 9.69 2.69 4.31
C VAL A 262 11.17 2.52 3.98
N ASP A 263 11.69 1.31 4.22
CA ASP A 263 13.07 0.95 3.89
C ASP A 263 13.28 0.91 2.37
N ARG A 264 13.95 1.92 1.84
CA ARG A 264 14.25 2.08 0.41
C ARG A 264 15.29 1.08 -0.13
N LYS A 265 16.00 0.35 0.74
CA LYS A 265 16.88 -0.75 0.30
C LYS A 265 16.07 -1.99 -0.08
N LYS A 266 14.89 -2.15 0.54
CA LYS A 266 13.99 -3.29 0.32
C LYS A 266 12.88 -2.96 -0.66
N HIS A 267 12.32 -1.77 -0.59
CA HIS A 267 11.17 -1.33 -1.39
C HIS A 267 11.55 -0.20 -2.33
N LEU A 268 10.85 -0.10 -3.46
CA LEU A 268 10.90 1.10 -4.28
C LEU A 268 9.90 2.12 -3.77
N VAL A 269 10.32 3.37 -3.57
CA VAL A 269 9.44 4.47 -3.17
C VAL A 269 9.50 5.57 -4.22
N LEU A 270 8.40 5.73 -4.97
CA LEU A 270 8.24 6.71 -6.04
C LEU A 270 7.35 7.86 -5.54
N GLN A 271 7.88 9.07 -5.55
CA GLN A 271 7.20 10.28 -5.09
C GLN A 271 7.12 11.32 -6.19
N SER A 272 5.96 11.96 -6.32
CA SER A 272 5.75 13.08 -7.24
C SER A 272 4.70 14.03 -6.66
N VAL A 273 4.44 15.13 -7.36
CA VAL A 273 3.27 15.97 -7.11
C VAL A 273 1.97 15.19 -7.32
N HIS A 274 0.85 15.67 -6.79
CA HIS A 274 -0.43 15.00 -6.94
C HIS A 274 -0.97 15.14 -8.39
N PRO A 275 -1.68 14.14 -8.95
CA PRO A 275 -2.26 14.20 -10.30
C PRO A 275 -3.40 15.21 -10.49
N SER A 276 -3.83 15.93 -9.45
CA SER A 276 -4.93 16.90 -9.58
C SER A 276 -4.54 18.06 -10.51
N PRO A 277 -5.52 18.70 -11.17
CA PRO A 277 -5.26 19.83 -12.06
C PRO A 277 -4.43 20.96 -11.43
N LEU A 278 -4.54 21.14 -10.11
CA LEU A 278 -3.81 22.18 -9.36
C LEU A 278 -2.28 21.97 -9.33
N SER A 279 -1.82 20.73 -9.44
CA SER A 279 -0.40 20.38 -9.28
C SER A 279 0.19 19.57 -10.42
N ALA A 280 -0.62 18.99 -11.32
CA ALA A 280 -0.12 18.08 -12.34
C ALA A 280 0.94 18.69 -13.28
N SER A 281 0.79 19.97 -13.64
CA SER A 281 1.78 20.69 -14.47
C SER A 281 3.15 20.86 -13.81
N ARG A 282 3.29 20.58 -12.50
CA ARG A 282 4.54 20.71 -11.74
C ARG A 282 5.38 19.43 -11.74
N GLY A 283 5.23 18.58 -12.78
CA GLY A 283 6.02 17.36 -12.96
C GLY A 283 5.27 16.04 -12.77
N TRP A 284 3.93 16.03 -12.74
CA TRP A 284 3.17 14.76 -12.74
C TRP A 284 3.36 13.99 -14.05
N PHE A 285 3.21 14.68 -15.18
CA PHE A 285 3.12 14.04 -16.51
C PHE A 285 4.43 13.36 -16.96
N ASP A 286 5.56 13.76 -16.40
CA ASP A 286 6.89 13.27 -16.79
C ASP A 286 7.54 12.41 -15.69
N CYS A 287 6.77 11.97 -14.69
CA CYS A 287 7.34 11.29 -13.52
C CYS A 287 7.84 9.87 -13.83
N GLY A 288 7.32 9.20 -14.87
CA GLY A 288 7.77 7.86 -15.27
C GLY A 288 7.35 6.73 -14.33
N HIS A 289 6.36 6.96 -13.46
CA HIS A 289 6.12 6.07 -12.32
C HIS A 289 5.65 4.67 -12.72
N PHE A 290 4.83 4.54 -13.77
CA PHE A 290 4.27 3.23 -14.18
C PHE A 290 5.34 2.38 -14.85
N LYS A 291 6.18 3.00 -15.69
CA LYS A 291 7.35 2.35 -16.30
C LYS A 291 8.37 1.91 -15.25
N LYS A 292 8.78 2.83 -14.36
CA LYS A 292 9.73 2.53 -13.26
C LYS A 292 9.21 1.42 -12.33
N THR A 293 7.90 1.36 -12.11
CA THR A 293 7.28 0.29 -11.32
C THR A 293 7.51 -1.07 -11.96
N ASN A 294 7.21 -1.21 -13.26
CA ASN A 294 7.38 -2.49 -13.97
C ASN A 294 8.85 -2.87 -14.12
N GLU A 295 9.73 -1.92 -14.49
CA GLU A 295 11.18 -2.16 -14.58
C GLU A 295 11.76 -2.71 -13.26
N TRP A 296 11.33 -2.13 -12.13
CA TRP A 296 11.75 -2.58 -10.81
C TRP A 296 11.18 -3.96 -10.46
N LEU A 297 9.91 -4.23 -10.78
CA LEU A 297 9.29 -5.53 -10.56
C LEU A 297 10.04 -6.62 -11.35
N VAL A 298 10.32 -6.40 -12.64
CA VAL A 298 11.07 -7.35 -13.48
C VAL A 298 12.47 -7.59 -12.94
N THR A 299 13.18 -6.52 -12.59
CA THR A 299 14.53 -6.63 -12.00
C THR A 299 14.51 -7.46 -10.70
N ARG A 300 13.43 -7.38 -9.93
CA ARG A 300 13.32 -8.00 -8.61
C ARG A 300 12.78 -9.44 -8.67
N TYR A 301 11.86 -9.72 -9.56
CA TYR A 301 11.05 -10.94 -9.59
C TYR A 301 11.13 -11.72 -10.91
N GLY A 302 11.82 -11.19 -11.93
CA GLY A 302 11.92 -11.78 -13.27
C GLY A 302 10.81 -11.32 -14.22
N GLU A 303 10.97 -11.71 -15.49
CA GLU A 303 10.01 -11.47 -16.58
C GLU A 303 8.62 -12.03 -16.23
N GLY A 304 7.56 -11.30 -16.59
CA GLY A 304 6.17 -11.67 -16.28
C GLY A 304 5.67 -11.21 -14.90
N SER A 305 6.53 -10.58 -14.10
CA SER A 305 6.16 -10.02 -12.80
C SER A 305 5.51 -8.64 -12.88
N GLU A 306 5.50 -8.02 -14.06
CA GLU A 306 4.92 -6.71 -14.34
C GLU A 306 3.45 -6.60 -13.92
N ILE A 307 3.00 -5.36 -13.81
CA ILE A 307 1.59 -5.02 -13.76
C ILE A 307 1.19 -4.61 -15.17
N ASP A 308 0.20 -5.31 -15.73
CA ASP A 308 -0.49 -4.84 -16.92
C ASP A 308 -1.35 -3.61 -16.50
N TRP A 309 -0.98 -2.43 -17.00
CA TRP A 309 -1.69 -1.19 -16.71
C TRP A 309 -2.86 -0.92 -17.66
N ASN A 310 -3.08 -1.75 -18.67
CA ASN A 310 -4.20 -1.58 -19.60
C ASN A 310 -5.53 -1.88 -18.90
N LEU A 311 -6.54 -1.03 -19.14
CA LEU A 311 -7.89 -1.13 -18.55
C LEU A 311 -8.95 -1.59 -19.55
N GLY A 312 -8.58 -1.76 -20.82
CA GLY A 312 -9.47 -2.33 -21.84
C GLY A 312 -9.42 -3.86 -21.85
N ASP A 313 -10.48 -4.48 -22.40
CA ASP A 313 -10.51 -5.91 -22.66
C ASP A 313 -9.57 -6.23 -23.83
N LYS A 314 -8.47 -6.94 -23.55
CA LYS A 314 -7.62 -7.52 -24.62
C LYS A 314 -8.41 -8.46 -25.54
N ALA A 315 -9.53 -9.02 -25.06
CA ALA A 315 -10.41 -9.89 -25.85
C ALA A 315 -11.13 -9.15 -26.98
N ALA A 316 -11.50 -7.88 -26.81
CA ALA A 316 -12.21 -7.13 -27.86
C ALA A 316 -11.27 -6.59 -28.96
N ALA A 317 -9.97 -6.51 -28.70
CA ALA A 317 -8.97 -6.01 -29.65
C ALA A 317 -8.36 -7.12 -30.54
N ALA A 318 -8.60 -8.39 -30.23
CA ALA A 318 -8.15 -9.52 -31.06
C ALA A 318 -9.19 -9.95 -32.10
N GLU A 319 -10.39 -9.36 -32.08
CA GLU A 319 -11.50 -9.65 -32.99
C GLU A 319 -11.90 -8.45 -33.88
N ALA A 320 -11.11 -7.36 -33.89
CA ALA A 320 -11.29 -6.18 -34.74
C ALA A 320 -10.09 -5.99 -35.67
#